data_AF-A0A0P7Z1K5-F1
#
_entry.id   AF-A0A0P7Z1K5-F1
#
_cell.length_a   1.000
_cell.length_b   1.000
_cell.length_c   1.000
_cell.angle_alpha   90.00
_cell.angle_beta   90.00
_cell.angle_gamma   90.00
#
_symmetry.space_group_name_H-M   'P 1'
#
loop_
_entity.id
_entity.type
_entity.pdbx_description
1 polymer ?
#
loop_
_entity_poly.entity_id
_entity_poly.type
_entity_poly.pdbx_seq_one_letter_code
_entity_poly.pdbx_strand_id
1 'polypeptide(L)'
;MLHPPTDLNSSAHLGLTDDLNSPVALSVATDVLAPIQPYSPIGASRDGVQLTFIDTGIENYQQLADHIIAGDVFFIDTAHDGIDQITATLGQYDSITGLHLVTHGSAGQLQMGSSILNSQALAKYEQAFKGWANILTEEADILLYACNVANTAVGRDFVTYLSQLTQADVAASTDLTGHAAQLGDWDLEFATGTIEANTSFAATIAAAYQGVLATYRDVNEIRIMPLGDSITQGNFEFNSYRRPLWQQLNANGYNKVNFVGSQVKNGTDTVPNPDFDLDHESYGGRRADQILENISSWANAARPDVVLLHLGTNDLIQKQSVQSTLDDISNIIDRLRDYNSNIAILLAKVTPSVTKRGGEAIAAFNRLVPDLAQSKNRSGSPVILVDQESGFNVKSNTYDGLHPNASGEIKMANRWFAALDELFKSNHEYQRNGSSTGGSQPAPLGKGNGLKGDYFNNIDFTDFAVSSVDPTVNFLWSSGSPHRSIGVDTFSARWTGQVQARYSEDYTFYTTGDDGV
;
A
#
# COMPACT_ATOMS: atom_id res chain seq x y z
N MET A 1 1.75 -42.61 -73.13
CA MET A 1 1.60 -41.18 -72.77
C MET A 1 0.52 -41.10 -71.70
N LEU A 2 0.56 -40.29 -70.63
CA LEU A 2 1.66 -39.63 -69.90
C LEU A 2 1.04 -39.15 -68.55
N HIS A 3 1.59 -39.58 -67.41
CA HIS A 3 1.40 -39.15 -66.00
C HIS A 3 0.01 -39.11 -65.27
N PRO A 4 -0.03 -39.45 -63.95
CA PRO A 4 -1.17 -39.30 -62.99
C PRO A 4 -0.79 -38.38 -61.78
N PRO A 5 -1.40 -38.48 -60.56
CA PRO A 5 -2.80 -38.39 -60.09
C PRO A 5 -2.99 -37.11 -59.19
N THR A 6 -4.16 -36.68 -58.68
CA THR A 6 -4.93 -37.07 -57.46
C THR A 6 -5.94 -35.90 -57.17
N ASP A 7 -6.92 -35.92 -56.25
CA ASP A 7 -7.81 -36.98 -55.73
C ASP A 7 -9.13 -36.41 -55.12
N LEU A 8 -10.11 -37.31 -55.02
CA LEU A 8 -11.21 -37.48 -54.04
C LEU A 8 -11.98 -36.32 -53.39
N ASN A 9 -13.30 -36.39 -53.57
CA ASN A 9 -14.35 -35.62 -52.88
C ASN A 9 -15.49 -36.60 -52.54
N SER A 10 -15.86 -36.78 -51.27
CA SER A 10 -17.07 -37.51 -50.88
C SER A 10 -17.61 -37.08 -49.52
N SER A 11 -18.84 -36.58 -49.52
CA SER A 11 -19.65 -36.23 -48.35
C SER A 11 -20.46 -37.42 -47.82
N ALA A 12 -20.73 -37.45 -46.51
CA ALA A 12 -21.95 -38.04 -45.94
C ALA A 12 -22.16 -37.62 -44.47
N HIS A 13 -23.43 -37.48 -44.07
CA HIS A 13 -23.89 -37.28 -42.70
C HIS A 13 -23.59 -38.47 -41.78
N LEU A 14 -23.40 -38.16 -40.49
CA LEU A 14 -23.84 -38.85 -39.25
C LEU A 14 -23.70 -37.78 -38.13
N GLY A 15 -24.43 -37.75 -37.02
CA GLY A 15 -25.31 -38.72 -36.38
C GLY A 15 -25.05 -38.68 -34.87
N LEU A 16 -25.86 -37.95 -34.09
CA LEU A 16 -25.67 -37.76 -32.65
C LEU A 16 -25.94 -39.05 -31.84
N THR A 17 -24.99 -39.46 -31.00
CA THR A 17 -25.24 -40.18 -29.73
C THR A 17 -24.12 -39.91 -28.73
N ASP A 18 -24.49 -39.85 -27.45
CA ASP A 18 -23.64 -39.72 -26.25
C ASP A 18 -22.34 -40.55 -26.22
N ASP A 19 -21.28 -39.99 -25.63
CA ASP A 19 -20.70 -40.56 -24.40
C ASP A 19 -19.78 -39.52 -23.71
N LEU A 20 -20.30 -38.86 -22.67
CA LEU A 20 -19.52 -37.97 -21.77
C LEU A 20 -19.26 -38.67 -20.43
N ASN A 21 -18.18 -39.46 -20.34
CA ASN A 21 -17.47 -39.65 -19.07
C ASN A 21 -16.11 -40.34 -19.19
N SER A 22 -15.04 -39.54 -19.14
CA SER A 22 -13.73 -39.94 -18.61
C SER A 22 -12.92 -38.67 -18.33
N PRO A 23 -12.57 -38.36 -17.07
CA PRO A 23 -11.75 -37.19 -16.78
C PRO A 23 -10.31 -37.43 -17.23
N VAL A 24 -9.86 -36.64 -18.21
CA VAL A 24 -8.42 -36.49 -18.46
C VAL A 24 -7.84 -35.75 -17.25
N ALA A 25 -6.92 -36.40 -16.54
CA ALA A 25 -6.21 -35.76 -15.45
C ALA A 25 -5.31 -34.65 -16.02
N LEU A 26 -5.72 -33.39 -15.85
CA LEU A 26 -4.77 -32.27 -15.92
C LEU A 26 -3.87 -32.37 -14.68
N SER A 27 -2.61 -32.71 -14.89
CA SER A 27 -1.58 -32.41 -13.90
C SER A 27 -1.51 -30.89 -13.76
N VAL A 28 -1.79 -30.37 -12.57
CA VAL A 28 -1.47 -28.97 -12.25
C VAL A 28 0.05 -28.86 -12.29
N ALA A 29 0.58 -28.26 -13.35
CA ALA A 29 1.96 -27.80 -13.34
C ALA A 29 2.04 -26.68 -12.29
N THR A 30 3.02 -26.77 -11.40
CA THR A 30 3.46 -25.61 -10.62
C THR A 30 3.92 -24.55 -11.61
N ASP A 31 3.18 -23.45 -11.71
CA ASP A 31 3.50 -22.36 -12.62
C ASP A 31 4.74 -21.63 -12.09
N VAL A 32 5.91 -22.09 -12.51
CA VAL A 32 7.16 -21.37 -12.35
C VAL A 32 7.07 -20.19 -13.32
N LEU A 33 7.02 -18.96 -12.79
CA LEU A 33 6.93 -17.74 -13.59
C LEU A 33 7.94 -17.80 -14.74
N ALA A 34 7.44 -17.87 -15.97
CA ALA A 34 8.28 -17.91 -17.15
C ALA A 34 9.06 -16.59 -17.26
N PRO A 35 10.38 -16.61 -17.51
CA PRO A 35 11.15 -15.38 -17.58
C PRO A 35 10.61 -14.43 -18.65
N ILE A 36 10.50 -13.15 -18.29
CA ILE A 36 10.04 -12.08 -19.19
C ILE A 36 10.98 -11.97 -20.41
N GLN A 37 10.39 -11.76 -21.59
CA GLN A 37 11.09 -11.85 -22.87
C GLN A 37 11.64 -10.47 -23.31
N PRO A 38 12.85 -10.40 -23.88
CA PRO A 38 13.47 -9.13 -24.24
C PRO A 38 12.82 -8.47 -25.47
N TYR A 39 12.78 -7.14 -25.48
CA TYR A 39 12.18 -6.32 -26.56
C TYR A 39 13.11 -6.12 -27.79
N SER A 40 14.35 -6.62 -27.76
CA SER A 40 15.36 -6.46 -28.83
C SER A 40 16.07 -7.77 -29.19
N PRO A 41 16.74 -7.86 -30.37
CA PRO A 41 17.03 -9.15 -30.99
C PRO A 41 18.16 -9.94 -30.31
N ILE A 42 17.80 -11.16 -29.87
CA ILE A 42 18.68 -12.20 -29.35
C ILE A 42 19.88 -12.43 -30.29
N GLY A 43 21.10 -12.22 -29.79
CA GLY A 43 22.33 -12.51 -30.56
C GLY A 43 23.66 -11.97 -30.02
N ALA A 44 23.66 -11.12 -28.98
CA ALA A 44 24.88 -10.63 -28.34
C ALA A 44 25.43 -11.59 -27.27
N SER A 45 26.69 -11.37 -26.86
CA SER A 45 27.33 -12.10 -25.75
C SER A 45 26.56 -11.92 -24.44
N ARG A 46 26.46 -12.97 -23.61
CA ARG A 46 25.81 -12.92 -22.28
C ARG A 46 26.73 -12.48 -21.14
N ASP A 47 28.00 -12.22 -21.44
CA ASP A 47 28.99 -11.72 -20.49
C ASP A 47 29.02 -10.18 -20.50
N GLY A 48 28.93 -9.56 -19.33
CA GLY A 48 29.21 -8.13 -19.13
C GLY A 48 28.10 -7.18 -19.59
N VAL A 49 26.84 -7.60 -19.49
CA VAL A 49 25.67 -6.87 -20.01
C VAL A 49 25.05 -5.92 -18.97
N GLN A 50 24.43 -4.83 -19.44
CA GLN A 50 23.53 -3.99 -18.64
C GLN A 50 22.08 -4.31 -19.01
N LEU A 51 21.23 -4.49 -17.99
CA LEU A 51 19.81 -4.83 -18.16
C LEU A 51 18.94 -3.68 -17.67
N THR A 52 17.87 -3.36 -18.41
CA THR A 52 16.84 -2.41 -17.97
C THR A 52 15.55 -3.15 -17.66
N PHE A 53 15.00 -2.90 -16.48
CA PHE A 53 13.65 -3.31 -16.10
C PHE A 53 12.76 -2.07 -16.01
N ILE A 54 11.66 -2.05 -16.77
CA ILE A 54 10.65 -0.98 -16.72
C ILE A 54 9.36 -1.55 -16.11
N ASP A 55 8.85 -0.88 -15.08
CA ASP A 55 7.54 -1.21 -14.50
C ASP A 55 6.38 -0.81 -15.45
N THR A 56 5.51 -1.77 -15.77
CA THR A 56 4.38 -1.55 -16.69
C THR A 56 3.25 -0.70 -16.09
N GLY A 57 3.28 -0.43 -14.79
CA GLY A 57 2.42 0.54 -14.11
C GLY A 57 2.79 1.99 -14.44
N ILE A 58 3.98 2.25 -14.98
CA ILE A 58 4.38 3.61 -15.38
C ILE A 58 3.51 4.11 -16.54
N GLU A 59 2.93 5.30 -16.37
CA GLU A 59 2.09 5.92 -17.39
C GLU A 59 2.88 6.10 -18.70
N ASN A 60 2.40 5.54 -19.81
CA ASN A 60 3.10 5.56 -21.10
C ASN A 60 4.51 4.91 -21.08
N TYR A 61 4.73 3.86 -20.26
CA TYR A 61 6.02 3.16 -20.16
C TYR A 61 6.64 2.71 -21.49
N GLN A 62 5.83 2.53 -22.55
CA GLN A 62 6.32 2.22 -23.89
C GLN A 62 7.24 3.33 -24.44
N GLN A 63 6.98 4.60 -24.10
CA GLN A 63 7.85 5.72 -24.48
C GLN A 63 9.24 5.62 -23.83
N LEU A 64 9.35 5.00 -22.64
CA LEU A 64 10.62 4.73 -22.00
C LEU A 64 11.38 3.66 -22.78
N ALA A 65 10.70 2.57 -23.17
CA ALA A 65 11.29 1.43 -23.85
C ALA A 65 11.79 1.74 -25.28
N ASP A 66 11.01 2.51 -26.05
CA ASP A 66 11.33 2.85 -27.45
C ASP A 66 12.62 3.67 -27.62
N HIS A 67 13.14 4.24 -26.52
CA HIS A 67 14.33 5.10 -26.51
C HIS A 67 15.58 4.43 -25.89
N ILE A 68 15.51 3.13 -25.58
CA ILE A 68 16.65 2.37 -25.04
C ILE A 68 17.48 1.83 -26.20
N ILE A 69 18.64 2.45 -26.44
CA ILE A 69 19.49 2.17 -27.61
C ILE A 69 20.56 1.08 -27.32
N ALA A 70 20.74 0.67 -26.06
CA ALA A 70 21.71 -0.35 -25.66
C ALA A 70 21.25 -1.10 -24.40
N GLY A 71 21.51 -2.41 -24.35
CA GLY A 71 21.10 -3.32 -23.27
C GLY A 71 19.81 -4.09 -23.58
N ASP A 72 19.57 -5.16 -22.83
CA ASP A 72 18.31 -5.90 -22.89
C ASP A 72 17.24 -5.19 -22.04
N VAL A 73 16.02 -5.10 -22.58
CA VAL A 73 14.88 -4.41 -21.94
C VAL A 73 13.81 -5.42 -21.55
N PHE A 74 13.40 -5.36 -20.29
CA PHE A 74 12.44 -6.22 -19.64
C PHE A 74 11.31 -5.41 -19.02
N PHE A 75 10.11 -6.00 -18.99
CA PHE A 75 8.90 -5.36 -18.45
C PHE A 75 8.41 -6.07 -17.19
N ILE A 76 8.28 -5.33 -16.09
CA ILE A 76 7.72 -5.86 -14.85
C ILE A 76 6.19 -5.75 -14.93
N ASP A 77 5.50 -6.89 -14.88
CA ASP A 77 4.05 -6.98 -14.85
C ASP A 77 3.50 -6.57 -13.47
N THR A 78 2.58 -5.60 -13.47
CA THR A 78 1.86 -5.13 -12.27
C THR A 78 1.02 -6.19 -11.57
N ALA A 79 0.65 -7.28 -12.25
CA ALA A 79 -0.11 -8.38 -11.66
C ALA A 79 0.72 -9.34 -10.80
N HIS A 80 2.05 -9.27 -10.86
CA HIS A 80 2.98 -10.23 -10.26
C HIS A 80 4.06 -9.56 -9.41
N ASP A 81 4.68 -10.28 -8.48
CA ASP A 81 5.75 -9.73 -7.63
C ASP A 81 6.96 -9.33 -8.51
N GLY A 82 7.39 -8.07 -8.40
CA GLY A 82 8.47 -7.55 -9.24
C GLY A 82 9.85 -8.10 -8.89
N ILE A 83 10.09 -8.44 -7.62
CA ILE A 83 11.37 -9.03 -7.19
C ILE A 83 11.50 -10.45 -7.74
N ASP A 84 10.42 -11.23 -7.72
CA ASP A 84 10.41 -12.59 -8.27
C ASP A 84 10.63 -12.57 -9.80
N GLN A 85 9.97 -11.64 -10.52
CA GLN A 85 10.16 -11.44 -11.96
C GLN A 85 11.59 -11.05 -12.33
N ILE A 86 12.18 -10.07 -11.62
CA ILE A 86 13.57 -9.67 -11.83
C ILE A 86 14.49 -10.87 -11.53
N THR A 87 14.33 -11.53 -10.38
CA THR A 87 15.17 -12.67 -9.95
C THR A 87 15.13 -13.82 -10.96
N ALA A 88 13.95 -14.17 -11.50
CA ALA A 88 13.80 -15.19 -12.54
C ALA A 88 14.49 -14.80 -13.86
N THR A 89 14.50 -13.51 -14.20
CA THR A 89 15.17 -12.99 -15.40
C THR A 89 16.69 -13.02 -15.24
N LEU A 90 17.16 -12.52 -14.10
CA LEU A 90 18.56 -12.46 -13.70
C LEU A 90 19.24 -13.84 -13.69
N GLY A 91 18.52 -14.89 -13.28
CA GLY A 91 19.01 -16.27 -13.31
C GLY A 91 19.32 -16.86 -14.70
N GLN A 92 19.14 -16.10 -15.79
CA GLN A 92 19.51 -16.49 -17.16
C GLN A 92 20.88 -15.95 -17.63
N TYR A 93 21.56 -15.15 -16.80
CA TYR A 93 22.80 -14.46 -17.13
C TYR A 93 23.94 -14.91 -16.21
N ASP A 94 25.15 -15.01 -16.78
CA ASP A 94 26.36 -15.42 -16.06
C ASP A 94 27.12 -14.22 -15.46
N SER A 95 26.99 -13.02 -16.05
CA SER A 95 27.67 -11.80 -15.59
C SER A 95 26.95 -10.52 -16.05
N ILE A 96 26.59 -9.67 -15.09
CA ILE A 96 25.88 -8.39 -15.30
C ILE A 96 26.71 -7.23 -14.74
N THR A 97 26.86 -6.17 -15.53
CA THR A 97 27.62 -4.94 -15.20
C THR A 97 26.74 -3.76 -14.82
N GLY A 98 25.42 -3.89 -14.88
CA GLY A 98 24.51 -2.86 -14.41
C GLY A 98 23.03 -3.22 -14.50
N LEU A 99 22.25 -2.79 -13.51
CA LEU A 99 20.80 -2.94 -13.45
C LEU A 99 20.14 -1.56 -13.40
N HIS A 100 19.38 -1.22 -14.44
CA HIS A 100 18.57 0.00 -14.48
C HIS A 100 17.13 -0.36 -14.12
N LEU A 101 16.67 0.07 -12.94
CA LEU A 101 15.31 -0.19 -12.45
C LEU A 101 14.49 1.09 -12.63
N VAL A 102 13.69 1.15 -13.69
CA VAL A 102 12.77 2.26 -13.95
C VAL A 102 11.41 1.92 -13.40
N THR A 103 11.11 2.51 -12.25
CA THR A 103 10.03 2.08 -11.37
C THR A 103 9.35 3.29 -10.76
N HIS A 104 8.23 3.05 -10.09
CA HIS A 104 7.50 4.09 -9.40
C HIS A 104 8.02 4.25 -7.96
N GLY A 105 8.30 5.47 -7.49
CA GLY A 105 9.04 5.66 -6.22
C GLY A 105 8.52 6.73 -5.26
N SER A 106 8.91 6.57 -4.00
CA SER A 106 8.88 7.61 -2.96
C SER A 106 9.97 7.35 -1.90
N ALA A 107 10.18 8.26 -0.95
CA ALA A 107 11.24 8.14 0.05
C ALA A 107 11.25 6.78 0.79
N GLY A 108 12.34 6.03 0.66
CA GLY A 108 12.52 4.71 1.27
C GLY A 108 11.80 3.54 0.61
N GLN A 109 11.19 3.72 -0.57
CA GLN A 109 10.50 2.63 -1.26
C GLN A 109 10.40 2.72 -2.80
N LEU A 110 10.30 1.56 -3.43
CA LEU A 110 10.02 1.36 -4.85
C LEU A 110 8.75 0.51 -5.00
N GLN A 111 7.89 0.84 -5.96
CA GLN A 111 6.82 -0.01 -6.48
C GLN A 111 7.40 -0.84 -7.64
N MET A 112 7.34 -2.17 -7.53
CA MET A 112 7.79 -3.10 -8.56
C MET A 112 6.79 -4.23 -8.75
N GLY A 113 6.10 -4.23 -9.88
CA GLY A 113 4.98 -5.11 -10.15
C GLY A 113 3.86 -4.90 -9.13
N SER A 114 3.41 -5.97 -8.50
CA SER A 114 2.46 -5.94 -7.37
C SER A 114 3.12 -5.71 -6.00
N SER A 115 4.45 -5.50 -5.94
CA SER A 115 5.23 -5.44 -4.69
C SER A 115 5.70 -4.02 -4.35
N ILE A 116 5.81 -3.72 -3.04
CA ILE A 116 6.51 -2.54 -2.55
C ILE A 116 7.81 -3.01 -1.91
N LEU A 117 8.95 -2.59 -2.47
CA LEU A 117 10.26 -2.81 -1.88
C LEU A 117 10.64 -1.61 -1.01
N ASN A 118 10.79 -1.84 0.29
CA ASN A 118 11.31 -0.91 1.30
C ASN A 118 12.24 -1.67 2.27
N SER A 119 12.79 -1.00 3.29
CA SER A 119 13.74 -1.66 4.23
C SER A 119 13.17 -2.85 5.00
N GLN A 120 11.85 -2.92 5.20
CA GLN A 120 11.21 -4.09 5.82
C GLN A 120 11.06 -5.23 4.80
N ALA A 121 10.73 -4.92 3.54
CA ALA A 121 10.66 -5.90 2.46
C ALA A 121 12.05 -6.45 2.09
N LEU A 122 13.12 -5.63 2.12
CA LEU A 122 14.50 -6.09 1.86
C LEU A 122 14.89 -7.29 2.73
N ALA A 123 14.47 -7.31 4.01
CA ALA A 123 14.71 -8.44 4.91
C ALA A 123 13.93 -9.71 4.51
N LYS A 124 12.74 -9.59 3.89
CA LYS A 124 11.99 -10.72 3.32
C LYS A 124 12.69 -11.30 2.09
N TYR A 125 13.23 -10.43 1.22
CA TYR A 125 13.88 -10.82 -0.05
C TYR A 125 15.41 -10.97 0.07
N GLU A 126 15.97 -11.02 1.29
CA GLU A 126 17.43 -11.06 1.54
C GLU A 126 18.13 -12.17 0.73
N GLN A 127 17.51 -13.34 0.61
CA GLN A 127 18.05 -14.46 -0.16
C GLN A 127 18.03 -14.21 -1.69
N ALA A 128 17.07 -13.45 -2.20
CA ALA A 128 17.00 -13.08 -3.62
C ALA A 128 18.11 -12.07 -3.95
N PHE A 129 18.26 -10.99 -3.17
CA PHE A 129 19.31 -10.00 -3.38
C PHE A 129 20.74 -10.57 -3.20
N LYS A 130 20.94 -11.48 -2.24
CA LYS A 130 22.17 -12.28 -2.16
C LYS A 130 22.38 -13.20 -3.36
N GLY A 131 21.29 -13.62 -4.02
CA GLY A 131 21.32 -14.28 -5.32
C GLY A 131 21.86 -13.35 -6.41
N TRP A 132 21.34 -12.11 -6.48
CA TRP A 132 21.78 -11.08 -7.42
C TRP A 132 23.27 -10.75 -7.24
N ALA A 133 23.75 -10.69 -6.00
CA ALA A 133 25.17 -10.47 -5.69
C ALA A 133 26.14 -11.52 -6.30
N ASN A 134 25.67 -12.71 -6.67
CA ASN A 134 26.55 -13.75 -7.26
C ASN A 134 26.71 -13.63 -8.79
N ILE A 135 25.90 -12.81 -9.45
CA ILE A 135 25.88 -12.61 -10.92
C ILE A 135 26.25 -11.17 -11.33
N LEU A 136 26.16 -10.23 -10.38
CA LEU A 136 26.67 -8.87 -10.54
C LEU A 136 28.21 -8.90 -10.48
N THR A 137 28.87 -8.12 -11.34
CA THR A 137 30.33 -7.94 -11.28
C THR A 137 30.75 -7.06 -10.10
N GLU A 138 32.04 -7.09 -9.75
CA GLU A 138 32.61 -6.23 -8.69
C GLU A 138 32.46 -4.72 -9.00
N GLU A 139 32.41 -4.35 -10.28
CA GLU A 139 32.14 -2.99 -10.79
C GLU A 139 30.68 -2.86 -11.33
N ALA A 140 29.71 -3.61 -10.78
CA ALA A 140 28.31 -3.49 -11.19
C ALA A 140 27.53 -2.50 -10.34
N ASP A 141 26.67 -1.72 -11.00
CA ASP A 141 25.75 -0.77 -10.36
C ASP A 141 24.28 -1.20 -10.38
N ILE A 142 23.49 -0.63 -9.47
CA ILE A 142 22.03 -0.64 -9.53
C ILE A 142 21.51 0.81 -9.52
N LEU A 143 20.85 1.22 -10.60
CA LEU A 143 20.36 2.57 -10.81
C LEU A 143 18.84 2.59 -10.62
N LEU A 144 18.39 3.27 -9.56
CA LEU A 144 17.00 3.36 -9.15
C LEU A 144 16.35 4.63 -9.69
N TYR A 145 15.86 4.56 -10.94
CA TYR A 145 15.08 5.65 -11.54
C TYR A 145 13.65 5.59 -11.00
N ALA A 146 13.42 6.29 -9.89
CA ALA A 146 12.14 6.40 -9.22
C ALA A 146 12.17 7.61 -8.27
N CYS A 147 11.07 8.36 -8.15
CA CYS A 147 11.12 9.63 -7.43
C CYS A 147 11.41 9.50 -5.92
N ASN A 148 12.19 10.42 -5.38
CA ASN A 148 12.40 10.77 -3.98
C ASN A 148 12.99 9.65 -3.11
N VAL A 149 13.40 8.52 -3.68
CA VAL A 149 13.82 7.31 -2.97
C VAL A 149 14.84 7.61 -1.87
N ALA A 150 15.83 8.46 -2.14
CA ALA A 150 16.89 8.84 -1.21
C ALA A 150 16.72 10.24 -0.55
N ASN A 151 15.55 10.88 -0.68
CA ASN A 151 15.29 12.24 -0.15
C ASN A 151 15.50 12.30 1.38
N THR A 152 14.95 11.32 2.10
CA THR A 152 15.00 11.27 3.57
C THR A 152 16.17 10.42 4.09
N ALA A 153 16.45 10.50 5.40
CA ALA A 153 17.41 9.60 6.04
C ALA A 153 17.00 8.12 5.89
N VAL A 154 15.72 7.80 6.10
CA VAL A 154 15.15 6.45 5.86
C VAL A 154 15.34 6.01 4.41
N GLY A 155 15.22 6.95 3.47
CA GLY A 155 15.52 6.72 2.05
C GLY A 155 16.97 6.32 1.79
N ARG A 156 17.93 7.05 2.37
CA ARG A 156 19.35 6.72 2.26
C ARG A 156 19.72 5.43 2.97
N ASP A 157 19.10 5.14 4.12
CA ASP A 157 19.27 3.87 4.84
C ASP A 157 18.75 2.69 4.01
N PHE A 158 17.62 2.84 3.31
CA PHE A 158 17.07 1.86 2.37
C PHE A 158 18.04 1.56 1.21
N VAL A 159 18.52 2.59 0.52
CA VAL A 159 19.47 2.45 -0.60
C VAL A 159 20.79 1.83 -0.13
N THR A 160 21.29 2.26 1.04
CA THR A 160 22.50 1.69 1.66
C THR A 160 22.33 0.21 2.02
N TYR A 161 21.16 -0.20 2.53
CA TYR A 161 20.89 -1.60 2.85
C TYR A 161 20.77 -2.47 1.59
N LEU A 162 20.17 -1.94 0.51
CA LEU A 162 20.15 -2.65 -0.78
C LEU A 162 21.58 -2.88 -1.31
N SER A 163 22.44 -1.86 -1.33
CA SER A 163 23.86 -2.00 -1.71
C SER A 163 24.59 -3.06 -0.88
N GLN A 164 24.37 -3.10 0.44
CA GLN A 164 24.98 -4.11 1.31
C GLN A 164 24.52 -5.54 1.00
N LEU A 165 23.29 -5.73 0.51
CA LEU A 165 22.76 -7.04 0.14
C LEU A 165 23.23 -7.51 -1.23
N THR A 166 23.36 -6.60 -2.19
CA THR A 166 23.76 -6.90 -3.58
C THR A 166 25.26 -6.83 -3.81
N GLN A 167 26.02 -6.22 -2.88
CA GLN A 167 27.45 -5.90 -3.01
C GLN A 167 27.79 -5.01 -4.22
N ALA A 168 26.77 -4.35 -4.79
CA ALA A 168 26.87 -3.40 -5.88
C ALA A 168 26.76 -1.97 -5.33
N ASP A 169 27.32 -1.00 -6.05
CA ASP A 169 27.01 0.39 -5.79
C ASP A 169 25.60 0.74 -6.30
N VAL A 170 24.89 1.57 -5.55
CA VAL A 170 23.46 1.85 -5.80
C VAL A 170 23.23 3.36 -5.83
N ALA A 171 22.66 3.84 -6.93
CA ALA A 171 22.28 5.24 -7.13
C ALA A 171 20.76 5.42 -7.12
N ALA A 172 20.29 6.52 -6.54
CA ALA A 172 18.87 6.85 -6.41
C ALA A 172 18.62 8.36 -6.37
N SER A 173 17.49 8.80 -6.91
CA SER A 173 17.07 10.20 -6.87
C SER A 173 16.58 10.62 -5.48
N THR A 174 16.84 11.88 -5.13
CA THR A 174 16.39 12.58 -3.93
C THR A 174 15.20 13.50 -4.18
N ASP A 175 14.73 13.65 -5.42
CA ASP A 175 13.59 14.48 -5.80
C ASP A 175 12.71 13.83 -6.89
N LEU A 176 12.15 14.57 -7.86
CA LEU A 176 11.26 13.98 -8.86
C LEU A 176 12.04 13.44 -10.05
N THR A 177 12.28 12.13 -10.14
CA THR A 177 12.74 11.54 -11.40
C THR A 177 11.71 11.71 -12.53
N GLY A 178 12.05 12.41 -13.62
CA GLY A 178 11.20 12.61 -14.80
C GLY A 178 11.45 13.91 -15.56
N HIS A 179 10.37 14.49 -16.09
CA HIS A 179 10.45 15.63 -17.02
C HIS A 179 10.53 16.99 -16.30
N ALA A 180 11.44 17.86 -16.78
CA ALA A 180 11.71 19.18 -16.20
C ALA A 180 10.50 20.11 -16.08
N ALA A 181 9.51 20.00 -16.97
CA ALA A 181 8.27 20.78 -16.87
C ALA A 181 7.40 20.39 -15.66
N GLN A 182 7.64 19.22 -15.05
CA GLN A 182 7.01 18.75 -13.81
C GLN A 182 7.92 18.89 -12.58
N LEU A 183 8.98 19.72 -12.67
CA LEU A 183 10.01 19.90 -11.63
C LEU A 183 10.84 18.64 -11.35
N GLY A 184 11.02 17.78 -12.35
CA GLY A 184 11.84 16.59 -12.24
C GLY A 184 13.01 16.55 -13.22
N ASP A 185 14.01 15.73 -12.94
CA ASP A 185 15.11 15.43 -13.86
C ASP A 185 15.46 13.94 -13.84
N TRP A 186 16.57 13.52 -14.44
CA TRP A 186 16.97 12.10 -14.47
C TRP A 186 18.30 11.84 -13.78
N ASP A 187 18.72 12.78 -12.93
CA ASP A 187 19.90 12.61 -12.11
C ASP A 187 19.58 11.65 -10.94
N LEU A 188 20.64 11.13 -10.32
CA LEU A 188 20.57 10.23 -9.17
C LEU A 188 21.55 10.76 -8.11
N GLU A 189 21.12 11.78 -7.37
CA GLU A 189 21.99 12.64 -6.53
C GLU A 189 22.57 11.91 -5.31
N PHE A 190 22.03 10.73 -4.95
CA PHE A 190 22.55 9.88 -3.89
C PHE A 190 23.09 8.57 -4.46
N ALA A 191 24.35 8.26 -4.17
CA ALA A 191 25.00 6.98 -4.47
C ALA A 191 25.74 6.43 -3.25
N THR A 192 25.87 5.12 -3.14
CA THR A 192 26.63 4.45 -2.07
C THR A 192 28.14 4.44 -2.29
N GLY A 193 28.57 4.63 -3.55
CA GLY A 193 29.98 4.69 -3.94
C GLY A 193 30.15 5.34 -5.32
N THR A 194 30.91 4.71 -6.21
CA THR A 194 31.11 5.24 -7.59
C THR A 194 30.09 4.57 -8.52
N ILE A 195 29.78 5.21 -9.66
CA ILE A 195 28.84 4.66 -10.65
C ILE A 195 29.57 4.57 -11.99
N GLU A 196 29.89 3.35 -12.41
CA GLU A 196 30.58 2.99 -13.65
C GLU A 196 29.61 2.69 -14.81
N ALA A 197 28.36 2.33 -14.50
CA ALA A 197 27.34 1.94 -15.46
C ALA A 197 26.88 3.09 -16.37
N ASN A 198 26.29 2.72 -17.52
CA ASN A 198 26.07 3.67 -18.60
C ASN A 198 24.77 4.47 -18.42
N THR A 199 24.91 5.69 -17.90
CA THR A 199 23.80 6.63 -17.71
C THR A 199 23.29 7.31 -18.99
N SER A 200 23.81 6.99 -20.18
CA SER A 200 23.30 7.55 -21.46
C SER A 200 21.80 7.25 -21.69
N PHE A 201 21.31 6.21 -21.03
CA PHE A 201 19.91 5.88 -20.82
C PHE A 201 19.07 7.10 -20.38
N ALA A 202 19.45 7.71 -19.26
CA ALA A 202 18.76 8.84 -18.65
C ALA A 202 18.66 10.04 -19.61
N ALA A 203 19.79 10.41 -20.23
CA ALA A 203 19.85 11.53 -21.17
C ALA A 203 18.98 11.32 -22.43
N THR A 204 18.81 10.08 -22.88
CA THR A 204 17.99 9.76 -24.07
C THR A 204 16.50 9.81 -23.74
N ILE A 205 16.11 9.28 -22.58
CA ILE A 205 14.71 9.24 -22.13
C ILE A 205 14.22 10.62 -21.67
N ALA A 206 15.08 11.43 -21.04
CA ALA A 206 14.75 12.79 -20.59
C ALA A 206 14.21 13.71 -21.68
N ALA A 207 14.57 13.46 -22.95
CA ALA A 207 14.09 14.21 -24.11
C ALA A 207 12.72 13.72 -24.62
N ALA A 208 12.28 12.51 -24.26
CA ALA A 208 11.09 11.87 -24.80
C ALA A 208 9.94 11.78 -23.79
N TYR A 209 10.23 11.30 -22.56
CA TYR A 209 9.21 11.08 -21.55
C TYR A 209 8.72 12.38 -20.92
N GLN A 210 7.41 12.60 -20.90
CA GLN A 210 6.79 13.83 -20.41
C GLN A 210 6.28 13.75 -18.95
N GLY A 211 6.30 12.56 -18.35
CA GLY A 211 5.82 12.29 -16.98
C GLY A 211 6.89 12.43 -15.90
N VAL A 212 6.53 12.02 -14.67
CA VAL A 212 7.45 11.74 -13.57
C VAL A 212 7.19 10.34 -13.00
N LEU A 213 8.20 9.72 -12.42
CA LEU A 213 8.18 8.35 -11.90
C LEU A 213 7.68 8.28 -10.44
N ALA A 214 6.80 9.19 -10.05
CA ALA A 214 6.28 9.27 -8.68
C ALA A 214 5.28 8.14 -8.45
N THR A 215 5.34 7.43 -7.31
CA THR A 215 4.57 6.20 -6.99
C THR A 215 3.24 6.03 -7.75
N TYR A 216 3.00 4.87 -8.37
CA TYR A 216 1.73 4.57 -9.03
C TYR A 216 0.58 4.83 -8.06
N ARG A 217 -0.18 5.88 -8.35
CA ARG A 217 -1.47 6.11 -7.71
C ARG A 217 -2.45 5.25 -8.49
N ASP A 218 -3.02 4.21 -7.88
CA ASP A 218 -4.31 3.73 -8.37
C ASP A 218 -5.22 4.96 -8.39
N VAL A 219 -5.70 5.36 -9.57
CA VAL A 219 -6.52 6.57 -9.75
C VAL A 219 -7.85 6.51 -9.01
N ASN A 220 -8.15 5.36 -8.41
CA ASN A 220 -9.28 5.08 -7.54
C ASN A 220 -8.86 4.98 -6.04
N GLU A 221 -7.58 5.10 -5.70
CA GLU A 221 -7.13 5.21 -4.32
C GLU A 221 -7.50 6.58 -3.73
N ILE A 222 -8.02 6.57 -2.50
CA ILE A 222 -8.24 7.77 -1.68
C ILE A 222 -7.18 7.81 -0.59
N ARG A 223 -6.24 8.75 -0.73
CA ARG A 223 -5.12 8.91 0.20
C ARG A 223 -5.54 9.81 1.36
N ILE A 224 -5.69 9.24 2.53
CA ILE A 224 -6.10 9.95 3.75
C ILE A 224 -4.88 10.15 4.65
N MET A 225 -4.54 11.37 5.04
CA MET A 225 -3.49 11.65 6.01
C MET A 225 -4.09 11.90 7.41
N PRO A 226 -3.92 11.00 8.38
CA PRO A 226 -4.14 11.32 9.79
C PRO A 226 -3.05 12.27 10.29
N LEU A 227 -3.40 13.56 10.44
CA LEU A 227 -2.49 14.63 10.82
C LEU A 227 -2.75 15.06 12.28
N GLY A 228 -1.75 14.99 13.15
CA GLY A 228 -1.99 15.35 14.55
C GLY A 228 -0.82 15.25 15.53
N ASP A 229 -1.18 15.10 16.80
CA ASP A 229 -0.24 14.94 17.91
C ASP A 229 -0.25 13.51 18.51
N SER A 230 0.06 13.36 19.81
CA SER A 230 0.03 12.07 20.52
C SER A 230 -1.33 11.37 20.47
N ILE A 231 -2.43 12.11 20.32
CA ILE A 231 -3.79 11.54 20.23
C ILE A 231 -4.02 10.85 18.89
N THR A 232 -3.40 11.32 17.81
CA THR A 232 -3.42 10.63 16.49
C THR A 232 -2.35 9.55 16.43
N GLN A 233 -1.21 9.74 17.10
CA GLN A 233 -0.10 8.77 17.12
C GLN A 233 -0.47 7.48 17.87
N GLY A 234 -1.11 7.58 19.04
CA GLY A 234 -1.38 6.41 19.88
C GLY A 234 -0.11 5.78 20.47
N ASN A 235 -0.24 4.55 20.98
CA ASN A 235 0.84 3.73 21.53
C ASN A 235 0.55 2.23 21.33
N PHE A 236 1.32 1.35 21.97
CA PHE A 236 1.12 -0.11 21.89
C PHE A 236 -0.25 -0.60 22.42
N GLU A 237 -0.69 -0.11 23.57
CA GLU A 237 -1.94 -0.52 24.24
C GLU A 237 -3.17 0.09 23.55
N PHE A 238 -3.08 1.39 23.21
CA PHE A 238 -4.14 2.19 22.61
C PHE A 238 -3.71 2.65 21.23
N ASN A 239 -4.24 2.00 20.20
CA ASN A 239 -3.68 1.97 18.84
C ASN A 239 -4.10 3.16 17.96
N SER A 240 -4.49 4.27 18.57
CA SER A 240 -5.19 5.40 17.98
C SER A 240 -6.60 5.04 17.48
N TYR A 241 -7.41 6.06 17.26
CA TYR A 241 -8.68 5.94 16.54
C TYR A 241 -8.49 5.41 15.11
N ARG A 242 -7.27 5.48 14.56
CA ARG A 242 -6.92 5.00 13.20
C ARG A 242 -7.31 3.53 13.00
N ARG A 243 -7.04 2.64 13.96
CA ARG A 243 -7.38 1.20 13.86
C ARG A 243 -8.90 0.94 13.74
N PRO A 244 -9.77 1.37 14.68
CA PRO A 244 -11.21 1.21 14.53
C PRO A 244 -11.82 2.05 13.40
N LEU A 245 -11.14 3.08 12.90
CA LEU A 245 -11.56 3.82 11.70
C LEU A 245 -11.28 3.01 10.42
N TRP A 246 -10.08 2.47 10.27
CA TRP A 246 -9.70 1.59 9.16
C TRP A 246 -10.63 0.38 9.03
N GLN A 247 -10.89 -0.28 10.16
CA GLN A 247 -11.83 -1.40 10.23
C GLN A 247 -13.25 -1.00 9.80
N GLN A 248 -13.73 0.21 10.16
CA GLN A 248 -15.02 0.73 9.69
C GLN A 248 -15.03 1.05 8.21
N LEU A 249 -13.97 1.66 7.67
CA LEU A 249 -13.86 1.97 6.24
C LEU A 249 -13.92 0.68 5.40
N ASN A 250 -13.11 -0.31 5.74
CA ASN A 250 -13.11 -1.61 5.05
C ASN A 250 -14.44 -2.36 5.20
N ALA A 251 -15.03 -2.39 6.39
CA ALA A 251 -16.33 -3.04 6.63
C ALA A 251 -17.49 -2.40 5.85
N ASN A 252 -17.36 -1.13 5.44
CA ASN A 252 -18.35 -0.42 4.62
C ASN A 252 -17.98 -0.34 3.13
N GLY A 253 -16.94 -1.07 2.70
CA GLY A 253 -16.57 -1.19 1.28
C GLY A 253 -15.62 -0.11 0.76
N TYR A 254 -15.07 0.74 1.62
CA TYR A 254 -14.03 1.72 1.26
C TYR A 254 -12.63 1.07 1.19
N ASN A 255 -12.52 -0.05 0.47
CA ASN A 255 -11.32 -0.89 0.38
C ASN A 255 -10.18 -0.30 -0.49
N LYS A 256 -10.39 0.88 -1.07
CA LYS A 256 -9.37 1.68 -1.78
C LYS A 256 -8.92 2.91 -0.99
N VAL A 257 -9.13 2.92 0.33
CA VAL A 257 -8.49 3.90 1.21
C VAL A 257 -7.07 3.46 1.50
N ASN A 258 -6.14 4.41 1.51
CA ASN A 258 -4.76 4.25 1.94
C ASN A 258 -4.49 5.35 2.98
N PHE A 259 -4.02 5.01 4.18
CA PHE A 259 -3.51 6.02 5.10
C PHE A 259 -2.11 6.44 4.66
N VAL A 260 -1.76 7.72 4.82
CA VAL A 260 -0.49 8.23 4.30
C VAL A 260 0.19 9.17 5.27
N GLY A 261 1.52 9.03 5.39
CA GLY A 261 2.39 9.94 6.13
C GLY A 261 3.75 9.30 6.44
N SER A 262 4.67 10.07 7.00
CA SER A 262 6.05 9.60 7.26
C SER A 262 6.18 8.63 8.45
N GLN A 263 5.13 8.47 9.25
CA GLN A 263 5.15 7.65 10.47
C GLN A 263 4.38 6.35 10.25
N VAL A 264 5.07 5.22 10.43
CA VAL A 264 4.53 3.85 10.24
C VAL A 264 4.37 3.09 11.57
N LYS A 265 4.33 3.81 12.70
CA LYS A 265 4.40 3.24 14.07
C LYS A 265 3.63 4.05 15.10
N ASN A 266 3.00 3.36 16.04
CA ASN A 266 2.35 3.97 17.20
C ASN A 266 3.39 4.28 18.29
N GLY A 267 3.86 5.53 18.34
CA GLY A 267 4.82 5.99 19.34
C GLY A 267 6.23 5.50 19.06
N THR A 268 6.94 5.03 20.09
CA THR A 268 8.33 4.53 19.99
C THR A 268 8.44 3.03 19.72
N ASP A 269 7.33 2.30 19.79
CA ASP A 269 7.36 0.86 20.02
C ASP A 269 7.32 0.07 18.69
N THR A 270 8.07 -1.03 18.64
CA THR A 270 7.99 -2.00 17.53
C THR A 270 6.81 -2.93 17.76
N VAL A 271 5.69 -2.71 17.07
CA VAL A 271 4.44 -3.46 17.29
C VAL A 271 3.84 -3.97 15.98
N PRO A 272 3.54 -5.28 15.88
CA PRO A 272 2.83 -5.85 14.75
C PRO A 272 1.31 -5.80 14.99
N ASN A 273 0.67 -4.69 14.62
CA ASN A 273 -0.78 -4.67 14.38
C ASN A 273 -1.06 -4.52 12.87
N PRO A 274 -0.77 -5.56 12.05
CA PRO A 274 -0.96 -5.51 10.59
C PRO A 274 -2.44 -5.61 10.16
N ASP A 275 -3.39 -5.61 11.10
CA ASP A 275 -4.83 -5.61 10.80
C ASP A 275 -5.36 -4.22 10.42
N PHE A 276 -4.51 -3.19 10.50
CA PHE A 276 -4.79 -1.88 9.95
C PHE A 276 -3.56 -1.23 9.34
N ASP A 277 -3.82 -0.30 8.43
CA ASP A 277 -2.80 0.57 7.87
C ASP A 277 -2.24 1.49 8.97
N LEU A 278 -0.92 1.41 9.16
CA LEU A 278 -0.22 2.07 10.25
C LEU A 278 0.21 3.48 9.89
N ASP A 279 0.09 3.92 8.62
CA ASP A 279 0.63 5.19 8.16
C ASP A 279 -0.10 6.40 8.78
N HIS A 280 0.67 7.43 9.13
CA HIS A 280 0.16 8.70 9.63
C HIS A 280 1.21 9.81 9.60
N GLU A 281 0.77 11.05 9.83
CA GLU A 281 1.63 12.22 9.96
C GLU A 281 1.39 12.88 11.33
N SER A 282 1.78 12.20 12.42
CA SER A 282 1.53 12.72 13.76
C SER A 282 2.61 12.44 14.79
N TYR A 283 2.86 13.42 15.64
CA TYR A 283 4.04 13.46 16.49
C TYR A 283 3.69 13.81 17.94
N GLY A 284 3.97 12.90 18.86
CA GLY A 284 3.72 13.10 20.28
C GLY A 284 4.31 14.41 20.84
N GLY A 285 3.49 15.18 21.56
CA GLY A 285 3.89 16.44 22.19
C GLY A 285 4.04 17.65 21.26
N ARG A 286 3.89 17.51 19.94
CA ARG A 286 4.00 18.64 19.00
C ARG A 286 2.79 19.55 19.04
N ARG A 287 3.05 20.84 18.85
CA ARG A 287 2.07 21.93 18.65
C ARG A 287 1.79 22.17 17.16
N ALA A 288 0.77 22.96 16.85
CA ALA A 288 0.40 23.31 15.47
C ALA A 288 1.52 24.10 14.74
N ASP A 289 2.18 25.06 15.39
CA ASP A 289 3.31 25.80 14.80
C ASP A 289 4.46 24.87 14.35
N GLN A 290 4.78 23.86 15.15
CA GLN A 290 5.84 22.88 14.84
C GLN A 290 5.47 21.90 13.70
N ILE A 291 4.17 21.65 13.50
CA ILE A 291 3.66 20.87 12.35
C ILE A 291 3.69 21.74 11.09
N LEU A 292 3.29 23.01 11.21
CA LEU A 292 3.26 23.97 10.11
C LEU A 292 4.64 24.19 9.46
N GLU A 293 5.73 24.09 10.23
CA GLU A 293 7.11 24.16 9.72
C GLU A 293 7.42 23.14 8.60
N ASN A 294 6.77 21.96 8.62
CA ASN A 294 7.14 20.82 7.77
C ASN A 294 6.00 20.33 6.85
N ILE A 295 4.75 20.75 7.09
CA ILE A 295 3.55 20.19 6.44
C ILE A 295 3.61 20.20 4.90
N SER A 296 4.21 21.21 4.27
CA SER A 296 4.34 21.24 2.81
C SER A 296 5.21 20.10 2.26
N SER A 297 6.29 19.74 2.98
CA SER A 297 7.16 18.61 2.59
C SER A 297 6.44 17.28 2.76
N TRP A 298 5.77 17.10 3.91
CA TRP A 298 4.98 15.89 4.18
C TRP A 298 3.81 15.71 3.20
N ALA A 299 3.09 16.78 2.87
CA ALA A 299 2.01 16.74 1.88
C ALA A 299 2.53 16.39 0.46
N ASN A 300 3.66 16.98 0.04
CA ASN A 300 4.30 16.63 -1.23
C ASN A 300 4.73 15.15 -1.30
N ALA A 301 5.27 14.61 -0.20
CA ALA A 301 5.73 13.22 -0.15
C ALA A 301 4.57 12.21 -0.05
N ALA A 302 3.64 12.41 0.87
CA ALA A 302 2.54 11.50 1.14
C ALA A 302 1.40 11.59 0.11
N ARG A 303 1.28 12.72 -0.58
CA ARG A 303 0.26 13.06 -1.59
C ARG A 303 -1.21 12.81 -1.15
N PRO A 304 -1.70 13.47 -0.08
CA PRO A 304 -3.06 13.25 0.42
C PRO A 304 -4.15 13.90 -0.45
N ASP A 305 -5.26 13.17 -0.61
CA ASP A 305 -6.54 13.69 -1.10
C ASP A 305 -7.42 14.22 0.05
N VAL A 306 -7.28 13.63 1.24
CA VAL A 306 -8.06 13.94 2.44
C VAL A 306 -7.12 14.08 3.64
N VAL A 307 -7.38 15.02 4.54
CA VAL A 307 -6.64 15.16 5.81
C VAL A 307 -7.58 15.10 7.00
N LEU A 308 -7.26 14.27 8.00
CA LEU A 308 -7.92 14.24 9.30
C LEU A 308 -7.08 15.10 10.26
N LEU A 309 -7.46 16.35 10.49
CA LEU A 309 -6.66 17.32 11.24
C LEU A 309 -7.10 17.38 12.71
N HIS A 310 -6.26 16.87 13.62
CA HIS A 310 -6.47 16.91 15.07
C HIS A 310 -5.23 17.47 15.78
N LEU A 311 -5.23 18.79 15.97
CA LEU A 311 -4.14 19.58 16.57
C LEU A 311 -4.70 20.68 17.48
N GLY A 312 -3.84 21.22 18.35
CA GLY A 312 -4.18 22.27 19.32
C GLY A 312 -4.12 21.82 20.79
N THR A 313 -4.16 20.50 21.05
CA THR A 313 -4.12 19.96 22.42
C THR A 313 -2.84 20.37 23.15
N ASN A 314 -1.69 20.16 22.50
CA ASN A 314 -0.39 20.49 23.06
C ASN A 314 -0.17 22.00 23.16
N ASP A 315 -0.63 22.77 22.18
CA ASP A 315 -0.55 24.22 22.16
C ASP A 315 -1.11 24.81 23.44
N LEU A 316 -2.34 24.42 23.77
CA LEU A 316 -3.10 24.94 24.88
C LEU A 316 -2.54 24.44 26.23
N ILE A 317 -2.08 23.19 26.31
CA ILE A 317 -1.39 22.64 27.50
C ILE A 317 -0.02 23.33 27.73
N GLN A 318 0.68 23.69 26.65
CA GLN A 318 1.97 24.39 26.66
C GLN A 318 1.83 25.92 26.78
N LYS A 319 0.59 26.43 26.95
CA LYS A 319 0.22 27.85 27.14
C LYS A 319 0.37 28.76 25.91
N GLN A 320 0.37 28.19 24.72
CA GLN A 320 0.10 28.96 23.51
C GLN A 320 -1.33 29.54 23.57
N SER A 321 -1.55 30.69 22.92
CA SER A 321 -2.86 31.34 22.95
C SER A 321 -3.86 30.60 22.05
N VAL A 322 -5.15 30.66 22.41
CA VAL A 322 -6.23 30.10 21.57
C VAL A 322 -6.20 30.71 20.16
N GLN A 323 -5.97 32.01 20.04
CA GLN A 323 -5.93 32.69 18.74
C GLN A 323 -4.76 32.21 17.89
N SER A 324 -3.53 32.23 18.41
CA SER A 324 -2.36 31.76 17.65
C SER A 324 -2.48 30.29 17.25
N THR A 325 -3.08 29.45 18.09
CA THR A 325 -3.38 28.04 17.73
C THR A 325 -4.36 27.92 16.55
N LEU A 326 -5.39 28.78 16.49
CA LEU A 326 -6.30 28.86 15.35
C LEU A 326 -5.60 29.42 14.10
N ASP A 327 -4.72 30.40 14.27
CA ASP A 327 -3.94 31.00 13.18
C ASP A 327 -2.96 29.96 12.57
N ASP A 328 -2.28 29.16 13.40
CA ASP A 328 -1.39 28.08 12.94
C ASP A 328 -2.15 26.99 12.20
N ILE A 329 -3.31 26.54 12.71
CA ILE A 329 -4.17 25.56 12.02
C ILE A 329 -4.77 26.14 10.73
N SER A 330 -5.12 27.42 10.72
CA SER A 330 -5.51 28.17 9.51
C SER A 330 -4.40 28.13 8.46
N ASN A 331 -3.15 28.33 8.86
CA ASN A 331 -1.99 28.29 7.97
C ASN A 331 -1.67 26.87 7.49
N ILE A 332 -1.86 25.84 8.33
CA ILE A 332 -1.75 24.42 7.91
C ILE A 332 -2.74 24.12 6.79
N ILE A 333 -4.00 24.55 6.94
CA ILE A 333 -5.05 24.41 5.92
C ILE A 333 -4.65 25.08 4.59
N ASP A 334 -4.03 26.25 4.66
CA ASP A 334 -3.57 26.96 3.46
C ASP A 334 -2.38 26.25 2.80
N ARG A 335 -1.40 25.73 3.56
CA ARG A 335 -0.27 24.94 3.01
C ARG A 335 -0.71 23.64 2.35
N LEU A 336 -1.69 22.96 2.93
CA LEU A 336 -2.30 21.77 2.32
C LEU A 336 -2.95 22.09 0.97
N ARG A 337 -3.47 23.31 0.81
CA ARG A 337 -4.09 23.81 -0.44
C ARG A 337 -3.10 24.39 -1.44
N ASP A 338 -1.96 24.90 -0.98
CA ASP A 338 -0.81 25.23 -1.84
C ASP A 338 -0.30 23.95 -2.54
N TYR A 339 -0.30 22.81 -1.83
CA TYR A 339 -0.01 21.48 -2.38
C TYR A 339 -1.12 20.96 -3.29
N ASN A 340 -2.35 20.79 -2.77
CA ASN A 340 -3.49 20.23 -3.50
C ASN A 340 -4.69 21.17 -3.36
N SER A 341 -4.98 21.93 -4.41
CA SER A 341 -6.04 22.95 -4.41
C SER A 341 -7.45 22.39 -4.18
N ASN A 342 -7.64 21.08 -4.40
CA ASN A 342 -8.88 20.32 -4.22
C ASN A 342 -8.92 19.47 -2.93
N ILE A 343 -7.91 19.56 -2.05
CA ILE A 343 -7.81 18.69 -0.87
C ILE A 343 -9.03 18.84 0.06
N ALA A 344 -9.58 17.72 0.53
CA ALA A 344 -10.63 17.72 1.55
C ALA A 344 -10.01 17.69 2.95
N ILE A 345 -10.49 18.53 3.87
CA ILE A 345 -9.94 18.63 5.22
C ILE A 345 -11.06 18.42 6.22
N LEU A 346 -10.97 17.36 7.01
CA LEU A 346 -11.85 17.13 8.14
C LEU A 346 -11.16 17.72 9.38
N LEU A 347 -11.65 18.88 9.84
CA LEU A 347 -11.08 19.65 10.94
C LEU A 347 -11.76 19.28 12.26
N ALA A 348 -11.01 18.70 13.19
CA ALA A 348 -11.54 18.30 14.48
C ALA A 348 -11.66 19.49 15.45
N LYS A 349 -12.78 19.55 16.20
CA LYS A 349 -12.67 19.95 17.61
C LYS A 349 -11.80 18.92 18.32
N VAL A 350 -10.86 19.33 19.16
CA VAL A 350 -10.04 18.36 19.90
C VAL A 350 -10.81 17.74 21.06
N THR A 351 -10.41 16.55 21.48
CA THR A 351 -11.03 15.84 22.62
C THR A 351 -10.83 16.64 23.93
N PRO A 352 -11.83 16.69 24.81
CA PRO A 352 -11.73 17.41 26.07
C PRO A 352 -10.70 16.75 27.01
N SER A 353 -10.07 17.56 27.86
CA SER A 353 -9.09 17.09 28.86
C SER A 353 -9.42 17.66 30.25
N VAL A 354 -9.08 16.91 31.30
CA VAL A 354 -9.13 17.36 32.70
C VAL A 354 -7.78 17.82 33.24
N THR A 355 -6.77 17.94 32.37
CA THR A 355 -5.45 18.48 32.77
C THR A 355 -5.60 19.92 33.26
N LYS A 356 -5.01 20.22 34.43
CA LYS A 356 -5.06 21.55 35.09
C LYS A 356 -4.54 22.72 34.25
N ARG A 357 -3.89 22.45 33.12
CA ARG A 357 -3.32 23.47 32.20
C ARG A 357 -4.09 23.58 30.89
N GLY A 358 -4.72 22.50 30.41
CA GLY A 358 -5.35 22.47 29.09
C GLY A 358 -6.88 22.61 29.08
N GLY A 359 -7.61 22.09 30.09
CA GLY A 359 -9.06 21.87 29.98
C GLY A 359 -9.90 23.09 29.61
N GLU A 360 -9.73 24.22 30.31
CA GLU A 360 -10.48 25.46 30.02
C GLU A 360 -10.08 26.09 28.68
N ALA A 361 -8.81 26.00 28.31
CA ALA A 361 -8.27 26.54 27.06
C ALA A 361 -8.73 25.70 25.85
N ILE A 362 -8.75 24.37 25.98
CA ILE A 362 -9.33 23.42 25.01
C ILE A 362 -10.82 23.71 24.81
N ALA A 363 -11.58 23.88 25.89
CA ALA A 363 -12.99 24.25 25.77
C ALA A 363 -13.19 25.65 25.13
N ALA A 364 -12.24 26.58 25.29
CA ALA A 364 -12.27 27.88 24.62
C ALA A 364 -11.94 27.79 23.13
N PHE A 365 -10.95 26.98 22.77
CA PHE A 365 -10.58 26.67 21.39
C PHE A 365 -11.72 25.96 20.64
N ASN A 366 -12.29 24.90 21.21
CA ASN A 366 -13.39 24.13 20.61
C ASN A 366 -14.65 24.95 20.31
N ARG A 367 -14.86 26.10 20.98
CA ARG A 367 -15.94 27.04 20.66
C ARG A 367 -15.70 27.84 19.37
N LEU A 368 -14.45 27.98 18.93
CA LEU A 368 -14.03 28.78 17.78
C LEU A 368 -13.64 27.95 16.55
N VAL A 369 -13.31 26.66 16.73
CA VAL A 369 -13.09 25.73 15.60
C VAL A 369 -14.23 25.71 14.57
N PRO A 370 -15.53 25.79 14.93
CA PRO A 370 -16.61 25.87 13.95
C PRO A 370 -16.51 27.09 13.02
N ASP A 371 -16.14 28.25 13.55
CA ASP A 371 -15.99 29.49 12.78
C ASP A 371 -14.76 29.42 11.86
N LEU A 372 -13.66 28.80 12.33
CA LEU A 372 -12.50 28.51 11.49
C LEU A 372 -12.85 27.54 10.35
N ALA A 373 -13.55 26.45 10.65
CA ALA A 373 -14.01 25.49 9.64
C ALA A 373 -14.89 26.21 8.59
N GLN A 374 -15.88 26.99 9.03
CA GLN A 374 -16.78 27.72 8.13
C GLN A 374 -16.04 28.75 7.28
N SER A 375 -15.12 29.53 7.85
CA SER A 375 -14.37 30.57 7.13
C SER A 375 -13.39 30.01 6.11
N LYS A 376 -12.85 28.80 6.34
CA LYS A 376 -11.96 28.11 5.40
C LYS A 376 -12.71 27.24 4.38
N ASN A 377 -13.94 26.84 4.62
CA ASN A 377 -14.69 25.94 3.73
C ASN A 377 -14.95 26.58 2.35
N ARG A 378 -14.70 25.84 1.26
CA ARG A 378 -14.96 26.30 -0.12
C ARG A 378 -15.35 25.14 -1.03
N SER A 379 -16.04 25.43 -2.14
CA SER A 379 -16.25 24.44 -3.21
C SER A 379 -14.91 23.96 -3.78
N GLY A 380 -14.83 22.68 -4.14
CA GLY A 380 -13.62 22.01 -4.63
C GLY A 380 -12.64 21.58 -3.54
N SER A 381 -12.56 22.26 -2.40
CA SER A 381 -11.70 21.86 -1.26
C SER A 381 -12.46 22.12 0.06
N PRO A 382 -13.31 21.17 0.50
CA PRO A 382 -14.18 21.38 1.65
C PRO A 382 -13.38 21.35 2.97
N VAL A 383 -13.83 22.14 3.95
CA VAL A 383 -13.40 22.02 5.35
C VAL A 383 -14.60 21.58 6.18
N ILE A 384 -14.58 20.33 6.62
CA ILE A 384 -15.69 19.65 7.30
C ILE A 384 -15.38 19.61 8.79
N LEU A 385 -16.25 20.17 9.62
CA LEU A 385 -16.12 20.14 11.07
C LEU A 385 -16.40 18.74 11.63
N VAL A 386 -15.48 18.19 12.42
CA VAL A 386 -15.67 16.92 13.14
C VAL A 386 -15.70 17.16 14.65
N ASP A 387 -16.84 16.94 15.28
CA ASP A 387 -17.02 17.17 16.72
C ASP A 387 -16.59 15.95 17.56
N GLN A 388 -15.33 15.97 18.02
CA GLN A 388 -14.77 14.98 18.97
C GLN A 388 -15.02 15.32 20.45
N GLU A 389 -15.73 16.42 20.74
CA GLU A 389 -16.03 16.89 22.09
C GLU A 389 -17.40 16.40 22.57
N SER A 390 -18.41 16.51 21.70
CA SER A 390 -19.81 16.22 21.99
C SER A 390 -20.04 14.73 22.31
N GLY A 391 -20.17 14.44 23.61
CA GLY A 391 -20.38 13.10 24.16
C GLY A 391 -19.11 12.36 24.59
N PHE A 392 -17.94 13.01 24.52
CA PHE A 392 -16.68 12.44 25.01
C PHE A 392 -16.55 12.64 26.53
N ASN A 393 -16.50 11.55 27.29
CA ASN A 393 -16.40 11.61 28.75
C ASN A 393 -14.95 11.35 29.16
N VAL A 394 -14.22 12.39 29.54
CA VAL A 394 -12.77 12.28 29.84
C VAL A 394 -12.48 11.16 30.84
N LYS A 395 -13.27 11.00 31.90
CA LYS A 395 -13.02 9.99 32.94
C LYS A 395 -13.14 8.55 32.44
N SER A 396 -14.08 8.25 31.53
CA SER A 396 -14.29 6.89 31.02
C SER A 396 -13.65 6.64 29.65
N ASN A 397 -13.26 7.69 28.94
CA ASN A 397 -12.75 7.61 27.56
C ASN A 397 -11.27 7.98 27.42
N THR A 398 -10.57 8.31 28.51
CA THR A 398 -9.11 8.45 28.54
C THR A 398 -8.50 7.48 29.57
N TYR A 399 -7.20 7.19 29.45
CA TYR A 399 -6.47 6.42 30.47
C TYR A 399 -5.73 7.30 31.48
N ASP A 400 -5.41 8.56 31.13
CA ASP A 400 -4.63 9.49 31.98
C ASP A 400 -5.29 10.88 32.19
N GLY A 401 -6.50 11.10 31.66
CA GLY A 401 -7.18 12.41 31.67
C GLY A 401 -6.93 13.27 30.43
N LEU A 402 -6.21 12.74 29.43
CA LEU A 402 -5.87 13.41 28.17
C LEU A 402 -6.00 12.47 26.96
N HIS A 403 -5.29 11.36 26.96
CA HIS A 403 -5.17 10.45 25.81
C HIS A 403 -6.29 9.42 25.79
N PRO A 404 -6.94 9.17 24.63
CA PRO A 404 -8.00 8.18 24.51
C PRO A 404 -7.60 6.78 24.97
N ASN A 405 -8.51 6.10 25.69
CA ASN A 405 -8.49 4.65 25.81
C ASN A 405 -9.34 4.03 24.67
N ALA A 406 -9.38 2.70 24.55
CA ALA A 406 -10.14 2.01 23.49
C ALA A 406 -11.61 2.49 23.33
N SER A 407 -12.29 2.89 24.42
CA SER A 407 -13.66 3.44 24.34
C SER A 407 -13.70 4.87 23.78
N GLY A 408 -12.66 5.67 24.04
CA GLY A 408 -12.45 6.97 23.41
C GLY A 408 -12.06 6.86 21.94
N GLU A 409 -11.16 5.94 21.59
CA GLU A 409 -10.72 5.68 20.21
C GLU A 409 -11.89 5.27 19.31
N ILE A 410 -12.76 4.37 19.77
CA ILE A 410 -13.99 3.99 19.06
C ILE A 410 -14.91 5.20 18.86
N LYS A 411 -15.09 6.05 19.88
CA LYS A 411 -15.91 7.27 19.74
C LYS A 411 -15.33 8.22 18.68
N MET A 412 -14.01 8.40 18.67
CA MET A 412 -13.35 9.26 17.70
C MET A 412 -13.44 8.70 16.27
N ALA A 413 -13.20 7.39 16.11
CA ALA A 413 -13.33 6.70 14.85
C ALA A 413 -14.74 6.82 14.28
N ASN A 414 -15.79 6.65 15.09
CA ASN A 414 -17.18 6.79 14.64
C ASN A 414 -17.50 8.22 14.14
N ARG A 415 -16.87 9.26 14.73
CA ARG A 415 -17.03 10.66 14.27
C ARG A 415 -16.30 10.93 12.97
N TRP A 416 -15.06 10.44 12.83
CA TRP A 416 -14.31 10.51 11.58
C TRP A 416 -15.00 9.74 10.46
N PHE A 417 -15.43 8.51 10.73
CA PHE A 417 -16.12 7.66 9.77
C PHE A 417 -17.40 8.31 9.25
N ALA A 418 -18.24 8.88 10.12
CA ALA A 418 -19.46 9.56 9.69
C ALA A 418 -19.19 10.73 8.73
N ALA A 419 -18.14 11.52 8.97
CA ALA A 419 -17.76 12.64 8.10
C ALA A 419 -17.11 12.17 6.78
N LEU A 420 -16.31 11.11 6.80
CA LEU A 420 -15.74 10.49 5.60
C LEU A 420 -16.81 9.82 4.73
N ASP A 421 -17.74 9.09 5.34
CA ASP A 421 -18.88 8.44 4.68
C ASP A 421 -19.76 9.47 3.95
N GLU A 422 -20.04 10.62 4.57
CA GLU A 422 -20.74 11.74 3.95
C GLU A 422 -19.93 12.37 2.80
N LEU A 423 -18.62 12.62 2.99
CA LEU A 423 -17.73 13.14 1.95
C LEU A 423 -17.68 12.21 0.72
N PHE A 424 -17.49 10.91 0.94
CA PHE A 424 -17.39 9.92 -0.14
C PHE A 424 -18.72 9.70 -0.86
N LYS A 425 -19.85 9.81 -0.15
CA LYS A 425 -21.18 9.75 -0.76
C LYS A 425 -21.57 11.03 -1.50
N SER A 426 -21.00 12.18 -1.16
CA SER A 426 -21.37 13.47 -1.76
C SER A 426 -20.48 13.93 -2.92
N ASN A 427 -19.24 13.46 -3.04
CA ASN A 427 -18.33 13.82 -4.15
C ASN A 427 -18.18 12.69 -5.18
N HIS A 428 -18.55 12.96 -6.44
CA HIS A 428 -18.39 12.03 -7.56
C HIS A 428 -16.95 11.57 -7.82
N GLU A 429 -15.94 12.34 -7.42
CA GLU A 429 -14.53 11.94 -7.53
C GLU A 429 -14.22 10.76 -6.58
N TYR A 430 -14.72 10.81 -5.34
CA TYR A 430 -14.61 9.71 -4.37
C TYR A 430 -15.61 8.57 -4.63
N GLN A 431 -16.72 8.83 -5.33
CA GLN A 431 -17.67 7.79 -5.77
C GLN A 431 -17.15 6.91 -6.92
N ARG A 432 -15.99 7.21 -7.55
CA ARG A 432 -15.38 6.28 -8.52
C ARG A 432 -15.11 4.89 -7.92
N ASN A 433 -15.03 4.82 -6.60
CA ASN A 433 -14.86 3.59 -5.82
C ASN A 433 -16.17 2.79 -5.63
N GLY A 434 -17.29 3.28 -6.16
CA GLY A 434 -18.61 2.65 -6.07
C GLY A 434 -19.34 2.48 -7.41
N SER A 435 -18.73 2.83 -8.55
CA SER A 435 -19.37 2.70 -9.87
C SER A 435 -18.67 1.67 -10.75
N SER A 436 -19.35 0.55 -10.97
CA SER A 436 -18.85 -0.60 -11.71
C SER A 436 -18.49 -0.33 -13.17
N THR A 437 -17.35 -0.87 -13.59
CA THR A 437 -17.12 -1.30 -14.98
C THR A 437 -17.91 -2.59 -15.25
N GLY A 438 -19.10 -2.49 -15.86
CA GLY A 438 -19.73 -3.56 -16.65
C GLY A 438 -20.10 -4.91 -16.01
N GLY A 439 -19.69 -5.20 -14.78
CA GLY A 439 -19.97 -6.45 -14.08
C GLY A 439 -21.40 -6.53 -13.52
N SER A 440 -21.97 -7.73 -13.52
CA SER A 440 -23.32 -8.00 -13.02
C SER A 440 -23.50 -7.61 -11.55
N GLN A 441 -24.62 -6.94 -11.24
CA GLN A 441 -25.00 -6.49 -9.90
C GLN A 441 -24.85 -7.59 -8.83
N PRO A 442 -24.32 -7.29 -7.63
CA PRO A 442 -24.10 -8.29 -6.60
C PRO A 442 -25.38 -9.00 -6.15
N ALA A 443 -25.24 -10.28 -5.85
CA ALA A 443 -26.27 -11.07 -5.20
C ALA A 443 -26.62 -10.50 -3.81
N PRO A 444 -27.90 -10.53 -3.39
CA PRO A 444 -28.31 -10.14 -2.05
C PRO A 444 -27.55 -10.91 -0.98
N LEU A 445 -27.20 -10.26 0.15
CA LEU A 445 -26.50 -10.89 1.25
C LEU A 445 -27.17 -12.20 1.69
N GLY A 446 -26.38 -13.27 1.76
CA GLY A 446 -26.85 -14.58 2.16
C GLY A 446 -27.33 -14.61 3.60
N LYS A 447 -28.37 -15.42 3.85
CA LYS A 447 -28.89 -15.70 5.20
C LYS A 447 -28.23 -16.94 5.82
N GLY A 448 -27.03 -17.28 5.37
CA GLY A 448 -26.24 -18.38 5.90
C GLY A 448 -25.80 -18.09 7.34
N ASN A 449 -25.68 -19.14 8.14
CA ASN A 449 -25.23 -19.07 9.54
C ASN A 449 -23.76 -19.45 9.74
N GLY A 450 -23.04 -19.80 8.66
CA GLY A 450 -21.66 -20.25 8.68
C GLY A 450 -21.45 -21.55 7.90
N LEU A 451 -20.22 -22.06 7.93
CA LEU A 451 -19.89 -23.43 7.49
C LEU A 451 -19.81 -24.35 8.70
N LYS A 452 -20.11 -25.65 8.53
CA LYS A 452 -19.88 -26.65 9.58
C LYS A 452 -18.40 -27.04 9.58
N GLY A 453 -17.64 -26.57 10.57
CA GLY A 453 -16.27 -27.00 10.82
C GLY A 453 -16.24 -28.28 11.65
N ASP A 454 -15.70 -29.36 11.09
CA ASP A 454 -15.34 -30.57 11.84
C ASP A 454 -13.85 -30.53 12.17
N TYR A 455 -13.51 -30.68 13.45
CA TYR A 455 -12.15 -30.56 13.97
C TYR A 455 -11.68 -31.89 14.56
N PHE A 456 -10.43 -32.24 14.27
CA PHE A 456 -9.83 -33.54 14.59
C PHE A 456 -8.50 -33.33 15.32
N ASN A 457 -8.20 -34.19 16.27
CA ASN A 457 -6.96 -34.19 17.08
C ASN A 457 -5.84 -35.04 16.44
N ASN A 458 -5.87 -35.14 15.11
CA ASN A 458 -4.80 -35.63 14.27
C ASN A 458 -4.89 -35.02 12.86
N ILE A 459 -3.84 -35.19 12.07
CA ILE A 459 -3.70 -34.59 10.73
C ILE A 459 -4.45 -35.34 9.61
N ASP A 460 -4.91 -36.57 9.86
CA ASP A 460 -5.49 -37.46 8.83
C ASP A 460 -7.03 -37.56 8.84
N PHE A 461 -7.68 -36.66 9.59
CA PHE A 461 -9.14 -36.60 9.80
C PHE A 461 -9.78 -37.86 10.44
N THR A 462 -9.02 -38.66 11.22
CA THR A 462 -9.57 -39.87 11.88
C THR A 462 -9.91 -39.73 13.36
N ASP A 463 -9.23 -38.86 14.13
CA ASP A 463 -9.49 -38.63 15.57
C ASP A 463 -10.44 -37.43 15.77
N PHE A 464 -11.73 -37.63 15.50
CA PHE A 464 -12.74 -36.56 15.59
C PHE A 464 -12.90 -36.04 17.02
N ALA A 465 -12.76 -34.72 17.19
CA ALA A 465 -12.83 -34.06 18.50
C ALA A 465 -14.12 -33.24 18.69
N VAL A 466 -14.48 -32.36 17.75
CA VAL A 466 -15.65 -31.46 17.90
C VAL A 466 -16.16 -30.94 16.54
N SER A 467 -17.47 -30.67 16.43
CA SER A 467 -18.04 -29.87 15.34
C SER A 467 -18.46 -28.49 15.85
N SER A 468 -18.24 -27.46 15.04
CA SER A 468 -18.76 -26.10 15.23
C SER A 468 -19.54 -25.64 14.00
N VAL A 469 -20.37 -24.60 14.15
CA VAL A 469 -20.83 -23.78 13.03
C VAL A 469 -20.04 -22.48 13.09
N ASP A 470 -19.23 -22.24 12.08
CA ASP A 470 -18.27 -21.14 12.04
C ASP A 470 -18.84 -20.06 11.10
N PRO A 471 -19.36 -18.93 11.64
CA PRO A 471 -20.05 -17.90 10.84
C PRO A 471 -19.16 -17.28 9.77
N THR A 472 -17.86 -17.24 10.05
CA THR A 472 -16.78 -16.85 9.14
C THR A 472 -15.65 -17.86 9.30
N VAL A 473 -15.17 -18.45 8.20
CA VAL A 473 -13.94 -19.26 8.22
C VAL A 473 -12.76 -18.33 7.96
N ASN A 474 -12.20 -17.82 9.05
CA ASN A 474 -10.99 -16.99 9.06
C ASN A 474 -10.32 -17.16 10.44
N PHE A 475 -9.40 -18.11 10.54
CA PHE A 475 -8.78 -18.52 11.79
C PHE A 475 -7.27 -18.33 11.73
N LEU A 476 -6.71 -17.76 12.80
CA LEU A 476 -5.27 -17.69 13.04
C LEU A 476 -4.98 -18.39 14.37
N TRP A 477 -4.63 -19.67 14.30
CA TRP A 477 -4.40 -20.47 15.50
C TRP A 477 -3.00 -20.24 16.12
N SER A 478 -1.97 -20.04 15.29
CA SER A 478 -0.58 -19.85 15.74
C SER A 478 -0.20 -20.96 16.73
N SER A 479 0.34 -20.63 17.92
CA SER A 479 0.65 -21.61 18.98
C SER A 479 -0.58 -22.05 19.81
N GLY A 480 -1.78 -22.00 19.24
CA GLY A 480 -3.04 -22.41 19.85
C GLY A 480 -3.75 -23.49 19.02
N SER A 481 -4.87 -24.01 19.51
CA SER A 481 -5.66 -25.05 18.82
C SER A 481 -7.13 -24.63 18.66
N PRO A 482 -7.86 -25.18 17.67
CA PRO A 482 -9.27 -24.85 17.43
C PRO A 482 -10.20 -25.18 18.61
N HIS A 483 -9.80 -26.09 19.51
CA HIS A 483 -10.55 -26.40 20.71
C HIS A 483 -9.64 -26.96 21.81
N ARG A 484 -9.94 -26.67 23.08
CA ARG A 484 -9.16 -27.11 24.26
C ARG A 484 -8.95 -28.63 24.44
N SER A 485 -9.60 -29.46 23.62
CA SER A 485 -9.43 -30.92 23.61
C SER A 485 -8.57 -31.41 22.44
N ILE A 486 -7.94 -30.47 21.72
CA ILE A 486 -7.15 -30.69 20.52
C ILE A 486 -5.73 -30.14 20.80
N GLY A 487 -4.71 -30.93 20.47
CA GLY A 487 -3.30 -30.51 20.55
C GLY A 487 -2.98 -29.37 19.59
N VAL A 488 -1.91 -28.62 19.87
CA VAL A 488 -1.53 -27.43 19.08
C VAL A 488 -0.93 -27.86 17.72
N ASP A 489 -0.05 -28.85 17.71
CA ASP A 489 0.82 -29.13 16.55
C ASP A 489 0.36 -30.34 15.71
N THR A 490 -0.83 -30.90 15.97
CA THR A 490 -1.27 -32.17 15.34
C THR A 490 -2.79 -32.22 15.14
N PHE A 491 -3.37 -31.23 14.48
CA PHE A 491 -4.81 -31.19 14.23
C PHE A 491 -5.14 -30.99 12.75
N SER A 492 -6.38 -31.32 12.40
CA SER A 492 -6.94 -31.01 11.08
C SER A 492 -8.36 -30.46 11.22
N ALA A 493 -8.76 -29.63 10.26
CA ALA A 493 -10.06 -28.97 10.23
C ALA A 493 -10.70 -29.13 8.85
N ARG A 494 -11.98 -29.50 8.80
CA ARG A 494 -12.73 -29.67 7.56
C ARG A 494 -14.04 -28.90 7.62
N TRP A 495 -14.13 -27.83 6.84
CA TRP A 495 -15.38 -27.08 6.68
C TRP A 495 -16.25 -27.65 5.57
N THR A 496 -17.55 -27.74 5.84
CA THR A 496 -18.56 -28.22 4.88
C THR A 496 -19.76 -27.30 4.86
N GLY A 497 -20.29 -27.01 3.68
CA GLY A 497 -21.43 -26.12 3.48
C GLY A 497 -21.42 -25.44 2.11
N GLN A 498 -22.07 -24.29 2.00
CA GLN A 498 -22.12 -23.47 0.79
C GLN A 498 -21.68 -22.04 1.11
N VAL A 499 -20.74 -21.52 0.34
CA VAL A 499 -20.36 -20.10 0.37
C VAL A 499 -21.14 -19.38 -0.73
N GLN A 500 -21.77 -18.25 -0.40
CA GLN A 500 -22.42 -17.42 -1.40
C GLN A 500 -21.44 -16.38 -1.94
N ALA A 501 -20.94 -16.63 -3.16
CA ALA A 501 -20.28 -15.61 -3.97
C ALA A 501 -21.20 -14.38 -4.12
N ARG A 502 -20.67 -13.18 -3.87
CA ARG A 502 -21.45 -11.94 -3.96
C ARG A 502 -21.44 -11.35 -5.36
N TYR A 503 -20.41 -11.61 -6.15
CA TYR A 503 -20.24 -11.16 -7.52
C TYR A 503 -19.96 -12.36 -8.44
N SER A 504 -19.94 -12.12 -9.75
CA SER A 504 -19.54 -13.10 -10.75
C SER A 504 -18.11 -12.82 -11.17
N GLU A 505 -17.18 -13.26 -10.32
CA GLU A 505 -15.72 -13.10 -10.41
C GLU A 505 -15.06 -14.39 -9.88
N ASP A 506 -13.76 -14.54 -10.08
CA ASP A 506 -13.01 -15.67 -9.52
C ASP A 506 -12.72 -15.43 -8.02
N TYR A 507 -12.99 -16.46 -7.21
CA TYR A 507 -12.78 -16.42 -5.75
C TYR A 507 -11.65 -17.37 -5.35
N THR A 508 -10.52 -16.80 -4.91
CA THR A 508 -9.42 -17.57 -4.33
C THR A 508 -9.62 -17.70 -2.82
N PHE A 509 -9.65 -18.95 -2.33
CA PHE A 509 -9.60 -19.24 -0.91
C PHE A 509 -8.14 -19.49 -0.52
N TYR A 510 -7.64 -18.71 0.44
CA TYR A 510 -6.28 -18.85 0.96
C TYR A 510 -6.30 -19.55 2.32
N THR A 511 -5.26 -20.32 2.57
CA THR A 511 -4.93 -20.88 3.89
C THR A 511 -3.41 -20.86 4.03
N THR A 512 -2.93 -20.74 5.25
CA THR A 512 -1.51 -20.78 5.58
C THR A 512 -1.33 -21.84 6.65
N GLY A 513 -0.78 -22.98 6.25
CA GLY A 513 -0.42 -24.09 7.12
C GLY A 513 1.01 -24.52 6.86
N ASP A 514 1.71 -24.93 7.91
CA ASP A 514 3.02 -25.58 7.89
C ASP A 514 2.91 -27.07 7.54
N ASP A 515 1.87 -27.75 8.04
CA ASP A 515 1.65 -29.20 7.88
C ASP A 515 0.64 -29.60 6.79
N GLY A 516 0.24 -28.68 5.91
CA GLY A 516 -0.54 -28.97 4.68
C GLY A 516 -1.97 -28.38 4.64
N VAL A 517 -2.73 -28.81 3.61
CA VAL A 517 -4.10 -28.35 3.24
C VAL A 517 -4.92 -29.51 2.70
#